data_AF-A0ABD6B687-F1
#
_entry.id   AF-A0ABD6B687-F1
#
_cell.length_a   1.000
_cell.length_b   1.000
_cell.length_c   1.000
_cell.angle_alpha   90.00
_cell.angle_beta   90.00
_cell.angle_gamma   90.00
#
_symmetry.space_group_name_H-M   'P 1'
#
loop_
_entity.id
_entity.type
_entity.pdbx_description
1 polymer ?
#
loop_
_entity_poly.entity_id
_entity_poly.type
_entity_poly.pdbx_seq_one_letter_code
_entity_poly.pdbx_strand_id
1 'polypeptide(L)'
;MPLHRDPRDRLDAIERELDRDSVDPEVRDRLENELPEVYQEYISLQSDKAFDQHVAKYVSEAYAEKQRGNRGPLCTCSNPTCPLTNGKIPAKIRYNGDSVLPQKSGRKRALEYIHRHAGAEVLHEVLDAWDQREGKLHRQISKIHNELLEDRASELREVPTQ
;
A
#
# COMPACT_ATOMS: atom_id res chain seq x y z
N MET A 1 0.94 12.44 -20.47
CA MET A 1 0.96 11.61 -19.24
C MET A 1 -0.44 11.06 -19.05
N PRO A 2 -0.71 9.76 -19.26
CA PRO A 2 -2.05 9.25 -19.14
C PRO A 2 -2.45 9.16 -17.66
N LEU A 3 -3.60 9.78 -17.39
CA LEU A 3 -4.40 9.80 -16.18
C LEU A 3 -4.21 8.55 -15.31
N HIS A 4 -3.87 8.76 -14.04
CA HIS A 4 -4.03 7.76 -12.99
C HIS A 4 -5.52 7.39 -12.92
N ARG A 5 -5.97 6.42 -13.73
CA ARG A 5 -7.20 5.67 -13.46
C ARG A 5 -7.06 5.09 -12.06
N ASP A 6 -8.12 5.22 -11.27
CA ASP A 6 -8.20 4.63 -9.95
C ASP A 6 -7.77 3.15 -10.04
N PRO A 7 -6.91 2.64 -9.12
CA PRO A 7 -6.57 1.22 -9.08
C PRO A 7 -7.80 0.31 -9.14
N ARG A 8 -8.94 0.74 -8.58
CA ARG A 8 -10.23 0.07 -8.69
C ARG A 8 -10.72 -0.03 -10.13
N ASP A 9 -10.71 1.07 -10.88
CA ASP A 9 -11.16 1.08 -12.27
C ASP A 9 -10.35 0.10 -13.12
N ARG A 10 -9.07 -0.06 -12.80
CA ARG A 10 -8.18 -1.01 -13.47
C ARG A 10 -8.49 -2.45 -13.08
N LEU A 11 -8.73 -2.72 -11.80
CA LEU A 11 -9.14 -4.04 -11.33
C LEU A 11 -10.49 -4.47 -11.94
N ASP A 12 -11.49 -3.58 -11.93
CA ASP A 12 -12.79 -3.83 -12.55
C ASP A 12 -12.67 -4.02 -14.08
N ALA A 13 -11.66 -3.40 -14.72
CA ALA A 13 -11.39 -3.63 -16.15
C ALA A 13 -10.72 -4.98 -16.40
N ILE A 14 -9.79 -5.40 -15.53
CA ILE A 14 -9.13 -6.71 -15.60
C ILE A 14 -10.16 -7.83 -15.49
N GLU A 15 -11.05 -7.80 -14.50
CA GLU A 15 -12.09 -8.83 -14.33
C GLU A 15 -12.98 -8.95 -15.57
N ARG A 16 -13.47 -7.81 -16.09
CA ARG A 16 -14.32 -7.79 -17.27
C ARG A 16 -13.64 -8.31 -18.54
N GLU A 17 -12.33 -8.18 -18.65
CA GLU A 17 -11.58 -8.72 -19.79
C GLU A 17 -11.31 -10.23 -19.61
N LEU A 18 -11.03 -10.69 -18.38
CA LEU A 18 -10.86 -12.13 -18.09
C LEU A 18 -12.12 -12.96 -18.39
N ASP A 19 -13.30 -12.39 -18.14
CA ASP A 19 -14.60 -13.02 -18.43
C ASP A 19 -14.87 -13.23 -19.93
N ARG A 20 -14.01 -12.74 -20.84
CA ARG A 20 -14.19 -12.91 -22.29
C ARG A 20 -13.51 -14.18 -22.78
N ASP A 21 -14.19 -14.95 -23.62
CA ASP A 21 -13.70 -16.19 -24.25
C ASP A 21 -12.45 -16.04 -25.14
N SER A 22 -12.03 -14.81 -25.44
CA SER A 22 -10.86 -14.46 -26.26
C SER A 22 -9.60 -14.19 -25.43
N VAL A 23 -9.48 -14.80 -24.26
CA VAL A 23 -8.26 -14.72 -23.45
C VAL A 23 -7.63 -16.09 -23.49
N ASP A 24 -6.33 -16.15 -23.77
CA ASP A 24 -5.60 -17.42 -23.78
C ASP A 24 -5.83 -18.18 -22.46
N PRO A 25 -6.21 -19.48 -22.49
CA PRO A 25 -6.53 -20.23 -21.29
C PRO A 25 -5.40 -20.28 -20.25
N GLU A 26 -4.12 -20.33 -20.68
CA GLU A 26 -2.99 -20.35 -19.74
C GLU A 26 -2.79 -18.98 -19.08
N VAL A 27 -3.03 -17.90 -19.83
CA VAL A 27 -3.04 -16.53 -19.29
C VAL A 27 -4.19 -16.36 -18.31
N ARG A 28 -5.40 -16.79 -18.67
CA ARG A 28 -6.58 -16.73 -17.80
C ARG A 28 -6.35 -17.48 -16.49
N ASP A 29 -5.96 -18.74 -16.54
CA ASP A 29 -5.74 -19.58 -15.35
C ASP A 29 -4.70 -18.94 -14.41
N ARG A 30 -3.61 -18.40 -14.95
CA ARG A 30 -2.59 -17.72 -14.13
C ARG A 30 -3.14 -16.46 -13.47
N LEU A 31 -3.86 -15.64 -14.21
CA LEU A 31 -4.38 -14.36 -13.71
C LEU A 31 -5.54 -14.56 -12.73
N GLU A 32 -6.39 -15.57 -12.91
CA GLU A 32 -7.43 -15.95 -11.95
C GLU A 32 -6.86 -16.36 -10.58
N ASN A 33 -5.62 -16.88 -10.56
CA ASN A 33 -4.93 -17.19 -9.31
C ASN A 33 -4.23 -15.96 -8.68
N GLU A 34 -3.70 -15.02 -9.47
CA GLU A 34 -3.00 -13.82 -8.95
C GLU A 34 -3.97 -12.72 -8.52
N LEU A 35 -5.09 -12.56 -9.23
CA LEU A 35 -6.03 -11.45 -9.05
C LEU A 35 -6.70 -11.39 -7.65
N PRO A 36 -7.09 -12.52 -7.02
CA PRO A 36 -7.64 -12.51 -5.67
C PRO A 36 -6.66 -11.92 -4.64
N GLU A 37 -5.37 -12.22 -4.73
CA GLU A 37 -4.36 -11.68 -3.82
C GLU A 37 -4.21 -10.16 -3.97
N VAL A 38 -4.20 -9.69 -5.22
CA VAL A 38 -4.12 -8.26 -5.55
C VAL A 38 -5.37 -7.52 -5.06
N TYR A 39 -6.56 -8.11 -5.20
CA TYR A 39 -7.80 -7.56 -4.66
C TYR A 39 -7.80 -7.49 -3.14
N GLN A 40 -7.36 -8.55 -2.46
CA GLN A 40 -7.28 -8.57 -0.99
C GLN A 40 -6.32 -7.49 -0.49
N GLU A 41 -5.18 -7.31 -1.16
CA GLU A 41 -4.22 -6.25 -0.81
C GLU A 41 -4.79 -4.86 -1.07
N TYR A 42 -5.50 -4.66 -2.19
CA TYR A 42 -6.22 -3.40 -2.48
C TYR A 42 -7.25 -3.09 -1.39
N ILE A 43 -8.13 -4.04 -1.05
CA ILE A 43 -9.13 -3.87 0.02
C ILE A 43 -8.45 -3.59 1.36
N SER A 44 -7.35 -4.28 1.66
CA SER A 44 -6.56 -4.05 2.87
C SER A 44 -6.06 -2.61 2.96
N LEU A 45 -5.57 -2.03 1.85
CA LEU A 45 -5.10 -0.64 1.80
C LEU A 45 -6.22 0.40 1.85
N GLN A 46 -7.42 0.07 1.36
CA GLN A 46 -8.59 0.96 1.38
C GLN A 46 -9.29 1.05 2.74
N SER A 47 -8.98 0.16 3.69
CA SER A 47 -9.59 0.21 5.02
C SER A 47 -9.26 1.54 5.72
N ASP A 48 -10.27 2.16 6.35
CA ASP A 48 -10.14 3.44 7.07
C ASP A 48 -9.01 3.47 8.10
N LYS A 49 -8.63 2.28 8.60
CA LYS A 49 -7.59 2.10 9.63
C LYS A 49 -6.32 1.45 9.09
N ALA A 50 -6.20 1.22 7.78
CA ALA A 50 -5.10 0.48 7.19
C ALA A 50 -3.74 1.09 7.53
N PHE A 51 -3.61 2.41 7.35
CA PHE A 51 -2.39 3.13 7.71
C PHE A 51 -2.12 3.11 9.21
N ASP A 52 -3.14 3.30 10.05
CA ASP A 52 -2.98 3.31 11.51
C ASP A 52 -2.54 1.92 12.04
N GLN A 53 -3.07 0.84 11.46
CA GLN A 53 -2.65 -0.53 11.76
C GLN A 53 -1.21 -0.78 11.30
N HIS A 54 -0.84 -0.28 10.12
CA HIS A 54 0.54 -0.36 9.60
C HIS A 54 1.52 0.34 10.54
N VAL A 55 1.22 1.58 10.96
CA VAL A 55 2.05 2.32 11.93
C VAL A 55 2.20 1.54 13.23
N ALA A 56 1.10 0.99 13.77
CA ALA A 56 1.11 0.25 15.02
C ALA A 56 1.98 -1.00 14.95
N LYS A 57 1.82 -1.79 13.88
CA LYS A 57 2.62 -2.98 13.63
C LYS A 57 4.10 -2.62 13.52
N TYR A 58 4.43 -1.67 12.64
CA TYR A 58 5.82 -1.29 12.35
C TYR A 58 6.55 -0.73 13.58
N VAL A 59 5.91 0.19 14.33
CA VAL A 59 6.52 0.77 15.54
C VAL A 59 6.72 -0.28 16.63
N SER A 60 5.78 -1.22 16.78
CA SER A 60 5.88 -2.32 17.74
C SER A 60 7.05 -3.26 17.39
N GLU A 61 7.18 -3.64 16.13
CA GLU A 61 8.27 -4.48 15.62
C GLU A 61 9.63 -3.79 15.78
N ALA A 62 9.75 -2.53 15.33
CA ALA A 62 10.96 -1.73 15.47
C ALA A 62 11.38 -1.56 16.95
N TYR A 63 10.41 -1.40 17.86
CA TYR A 63 10.70 -1.32 19.29
C TYR A 63 11.21 -2.66 19.84
N ALA A 64 10.63 -3.79 19.43
CA ALA A 64 11.11 -5.10 19.82
C ALA A 64 12.54 -5.37 19.32
N GLU A 65 12.86 -4.94 18.10
CA GLU A 65 14.23 -5.03 17.55
C GLU A 65 15.22 -4.17 18.32
N LYS A 66 14.84 -2.94 18.67
CA LYS A 66 15.67 -2.07 19.52
C LYS A 66 15.94 -2.72 20.88
N GLN A 67 14.92 -3.30 21.52
CA GLN A 67 15.09 -3.98 22.82
C GLN A 67 16.02 -5.20 22.73
N ARG A 68 16.10 -5.84 21.56
CA ARG A 68 17.04 -6.94 21.29
C ARG A 68 18.44 -6.47 20.88
N GLY A 69 18.65 -5.17 20.71
CA GLY A 69 19.92 -4.61 20.22
C GLY A 69 20.16 -4.76 18.72
N ASN A 70 19.15 -5.18 17.96
CA ASN A 70 19.26 -5.41 16.51
C ASN A 70 19.04 -4.14 15.68
N ARG A 71 18.65 -3.04 16.33
CA ARG A 71 18.25 -1.79 15.69
C ARG A 71 18.66 -0.58 16.53
N GLY A 72 18.92 0.53 15.86
CA GLY A 72 19.16 1.84 16.47
C GLY A 72 17.92 2.46 17.16
N PRO A 73 18.00 3.74 17.58
CA PRO A 73 16.88 4.42 18.20
C PRO A 73 15.68 4.56 17.22
N LEU A 74 14.46 4.57 17.76
CA LEU A 74 13.24 4.86 16.96
C LEU A 74 13.05 6.37 16.77
N CYS A 75 13.68 7.16 17.63
CA CYS A 75 13.66 8.61 17.59
C CYS A 75 14.94 9.17 18.19
N THR A 76 15.50 10.19 17.56
CA THR A 76 16.77 10.85 17.96
C THR A 76 16.55 12.17 18.72
N CYS A 77 15.32 12.49 19.09
CA CYS A 77 15.05 13.69 19.90
C CYS A 77 15.66 13.58 21.31
N SER A 78 16.00 14.73 21.90
CA SER A 78 16.55 14.81 23.26
C SER A 78 15.51 14.57 24.37
N ASN A 79 14.22 14.46 24.06
CA ASN A 79 13.17 14.28 25.06
C ASN A 79 13.10 12.80 25.52
N PRO A 80 13.45 12.48 26.78
CA PRO A 80 13.41 11.11 27.29
C PRO A 80 11.97 10.56 27.40
N THR A 81 10.96 11.44 27.48
CA THR A 81 9.55 11.07 27.54
C THR A 81 8.90 10.91 26.16
N CYS A 82 9.69 10.99 25.07
CA CYS A 82 9.17 10.85 23.72
C CYS A 82 8.43 9.50 23.55
N PRO A 83 7.16 9.51 23.10
CA PRO A 83 6.40 8.27 22.92
C PRO A 83 7.11 7.28 21.99
N LEU A 84 7.70 7.75 20.90
CA LEU A 84 8.37 6.90 19.90
C LEU A 84 9.60 6.20 20.46
N THR A 85 10.40 6.90 21.29
CA THR A 85 11.56 6.31 21.97
C THR A 85 11.19 5.11 22.84
N ASN A 86 9.95 5.12 23.35
CA ASN A 86 9.35 4.11 24.22
C ASN A 86 8.39 3.16 23.47
N GLY A 87 8.45 3.10 22.14
CA GLY A 87 7.63 2.18 21.33
C GLY A 87 6.14 2.51 21.29
N LYS A 88 5.75 3.74 21.66
CA LYS A 88 4.36 4.20 21.68
C LYS A 88 4.08 5.15 20.53
N ILE A 89 2.90 5.01 19.92
CA ILE A 89 2.42 5.97 18.92
C ILE A 89 1.99 7.27 19.63
N PRO A 90 2.46 8.45 19.17
CA PRO A 90 1.98 9.74 19.65
C PRO A 90 0.46 9.90 19.51
N ALA A 91 -0.20 10.51 20.50
CA ALA A 91 -1.65 10.70 20.49
C ALA A 91 -2.16 11.49 19.27
N LYS A 92 -1.32 12.38 18.71
CA LYS A 92 -1.64 13.15 17.49
C LYS A 92 -1.73 12.29 16.22
N ILE A 93 -1.14 11.10 16.23
CA ILE A 93 -1.15 10.16 15.10
C ILE A 93 -2.23 9.11 15.28
N ARG A 94 -2.46 8.66 16.53
CA ARG A 94 -3.48 7.65 16.86
C ARG A 94 -4.85 8.02 16.28
N TYR A 95 -5.52 7.01 15.74
CA TYR A 95 -6.92 7.09 15.39
C TYR A 95 -7.75 7.33 16.66
N ASN A 96 -8.37 8.52 16.77
CA ASN A 96 -9.42 8.77 17.74
C ASN A 96 -10.75 8.65 17.00
N GLY A 97 -11.43 7.51 17.19
CA GLY A 97 -12.69 7.19 16.51
C GLY A 97 -13.85 8.17 16.77
N ASP A 98 -13.68 9.08 17.72
CA ASP A 98 -14.67 10.07 18.15
C ASP A 98 -14.42 11.48 17.59
N SER A 99 -13.48 11.67 16.64
CA SER A 99 -13.20 13.00 16.11
C SER A 99 -14.30 13.45 15.13
N VAL A 100 -15.14 14.38 15.60
CA VAL A 100 -16.22 15.07 14.86
C VAL A 100 -15.68 15.97 13.72
N LEU A 101 -14.37 16.16 13.64
CA LEU A 101 -13.71 16.94 12.59
C LEU A 101 -13.33 16.04 11.42
N PRO A 102 -13.43 16.53 10.16
CA PRO A 102 -13.12 15.74 8.97
C PRO A 102 -11.73 15.13 9.12
N GLN A 103 -11.71 13.81 9.28
CA GLN A 103 -10.53 13.08 9.72
C GLN A 103 -9.41 13.27 8.70
N LYS A 104 -8.37 14.02 9.08
CA LYS A 104 -7.10 13.94 8.35
C LYS A 104 -6.66 12.48 8.37
N SER A 105 -6.37 11.91 7.20
CA SER A 105 -5.88 10.53 7.09
C SER A 105 -4.69 10.29 8.03
N GLY A 106 -4.53 9.05 8.51
CA GLY A 106 -3.41 8.68 9.38
C GLY A 106 -2.05 9.09 8.81
N ARG A 107 -1.89 8.95 7.48
CA ARG A 107 -0.72 9.40 6.72
C ARG A 107 -0.45 10.90 6.88
N LYS A 108 -1.47 11.74 6.75
CA LYS A 108 -1.35 13.20 6.93
C LYS A 108 -0.98 13.56 8.37
N ARG A 109 -1.55 12.86 9.36
CA ARG A 109 -1.20 13.06 10.78
C ARG A 109 0.27 12.70 11.06
N ALA A 110 0.77 11.61 10.48
CA ALA A 110 2.17 11.22 10.57
C ALA A 110 3.11 12.26 9.94
N LEU A 111 2.80 12.73 8.73
CA LEU A 111 3.56 13.80 8.06
C LEU A 111 3.59 15.10 8.87
N GLU A 112 2.45 15.54 9.40
CA GLU A 112 2.37 16.73 10.24
C GLU A 112 3.17 16.59 11.54
N TYR A 113 3.24 15.38 12.10
CA TYR A 113 4.05 15.11 13.28
C TYR A 113 5.54 15.19 12.94
N ILE A 114 5.97 14.53 11.86
CA ILE A 114 7.36 14.52 11.38
C ILE A 114 7.86 15.95 11.12
N HIS A 115 7.06 16.79 10.46
CA HIS A 115 7.42 18.19 10.20
C HIS A 115 7.73 18.99 11.47
N ARG A 116 7.13 18.62 12.61
CA ARG A 116 7.37 19.25 13.91
C ARG A 116 8.38 18.50 14.77
N HIS A 117 8.79 17.31 14.34
CA HIS A 117 9.61 16.39 15.10
C HIS A 117 10.53 15.59 14.14
N ALA A 118 11.51 16.28 13.57
CA ALA A 118 12.41 15.72 12.55
C ALA A 118 13.19 14.48 13.01
N GLY A 119 13.39 14.30 14.33
CA GLY A 119 14.01 13.11 14.88
C GLY A 119 13.12 11.85 14.88
N ALA A 120 11.90 11.90 14.35
CA ALA A 120 10.96 10.76 14.30
C ALA A 120 11.33 9.73 13.21
N GLU A 121 12.54 9.18 13.26
CA GLU A 121 13.09 8.26 12.25
C GLU A 121 12.16 7.09 11.91
N VAL A 122 11.60 6.42 12.93
CA VAL A 122 10.68 5.29 12.70
C VAL A 122 9.43 5.70 11.92
N LEU A 123 8.97 6.95 12.01
CA LEU A 123 7.80 7.40 11.26
C LEU A 123 8.12 7.72 9.80
N HIS A 124 9.36 8.13 9.49
CA HIS A 124 9.81 8.22 8.10
C HIS A 124 9.81 6.84 7.46
N GLU A 125 10.39 5.85 8.13
CA GLU A 125 10.42 4.47 7.64
C GLU A 125 9.02 3.87 7.47
N VAL A 126 8.09 4.19 8.37
CA VAL A 126 6.68 3.79 8.24
C VAL A 126 6.07 4.33 6.96
N LEU A 127 6.31 5.60 6.64
CA LEU A 127 5.82 6.23 5.41
C LEU A 127 6.47 5.61 4.17
N ASP A 128 7.78 5.39 4.19
CA ASP A 128 8.49 4.76 3.09
C ASP A 128 8.00 3.32 2.85
N ALA A 129 7.80 2.54 3.92
CA ALA A 129 7.25 1.20 3.85
C ALA A 129 5.81 1.18 3.33
N TRP A 130 5.01 2.19 3.69
CA TRP A 130 3.66 2.36 3.16
C TRP A 130 3.68 2.67 1.67
N ASP A 131 4.54 3.60 1.23
CA ASP A 131 4.70 3.97 -0.18
C ASP A 131 5.21 2.79 -1.02
N GLN A 132 6.10 1.97 -0.46
CA GLN A 132 6.55 0.74 -1.11
C GLN A 132 5.40 -0.27 -1.27
N ARG A 133 4.52 -0.38 -0.27
CA ARG A 133 3.35 -1.26 -0.30
C ARG A 133 2.34 -0.81 -1.36
N GLU A 134 1.96 0.47 -1.37
CA GLU A 134 1.11 1.06 -2.41
C GLU A 134 1.73 0.91 -3.80
N GLY A 135 3.02 1.23 -3.93
CA GLY A 135 3.76 1.11 -5.18
C GLY A 135 3.85 -0.34 -5.69
N LYS A 136 4.00 -1.32 -4.80
CA LYS A 136 3.97 -2.75 -5.16
C LYS A 136 2.62 -3.14 -5.72
N LEU A 137 1.52 -2.76 -5.06
CA LEU A 137 0.17 -3.03 -5.55
C LEU A 137 -0.06 -2.42 -6.93
N HIS A 138 0.31 -1.15 -7.12
CA HIS A 138 0.17 -0.49 -8.43
C HIS A 138 0.95 -1.19 -9.55
N ARG A 139 2.15 -1.70 -9.24
CA ARG A 139 2.94 -2.48 -10.19
C ARG A 139 2.28 -3.82 -10.52
N GLN A 140 1.72 -4.52 -9.53
CA GLN A 140 1.00 -5.78 -9.75
C GLN A 140 -0.24 -5.58 -10.63
N ILE A 141 -1.07 -4.57 -10.33
CA ILE A 141 -2.24 -4.22 -11.16
C ILE A 141 -1.81 -3.87 -12.59
N SER A 142 -0.74 -3.08 -12.74
CA SER A 142 -0.24 -2.70 -14.07
C SER A 142 0.34 -3.87 -14.84
N LYS A 143 1.03 -4.79 -14.16
CA LYS A 143 1.56 -6.03 -14.76
C LYS A 143 0.42 -6.88 -15.31
N ILE A 144 -0.58 -7.20 -14.49
CA ILE A 144 -1.74 -8.00 -14.90
C ILE A 144 -2.47 -7.36 -16.09
N HIS A 145 -2.73 -6.05 -16.01
CA HIS A 145 -3.39 -5.33 -17.10
C HIS A 145 -2.57 -5.35 -18.40
N ASN A 146 -1.24 -5.24 -18.32
CA ASN A 146 -0.38 -5.30 -19.50
C ASN A 146 -0.34 -6.71 -20.11
N GLU A 147 -0.31 -7.77 -19.29
CA GLU A 147 -0.38 -9.15 -19.78
C GLU A 147 -1.66 -9.38 -20.61
N LEU A 148 -2.82 -8.89 -20.14
CA LEU A 148 -4.07 -8.97 -20.91
C LEU A 148 -4.04 -8.17 -22.22
N LEU A 149 -3.38 -7.00 -22.23
CA LEU A 149 -3.23 -6.21 -23.45
C LEU A 149 -2.30 -6.88 -24.47
N GLU A 150 -1.24 -7.53 -24.01
CA GLU A 150 -0.28 -8.24 -24.86
C GLU A 150 -0.90 -9.51 -25.46
N ASP A 151 -1.68 -10.25 -24.68
CA ASP A 151 -2.45 -11.41 -25.14
C ASP A 151 -3.39 -11.03 -26.29
N ARG A 152 -4.23 -10.01 -26.06
CA ARG A 152 -5.14 -9.48 -27.08
C ARG A 152 -4.43 -8.95 -28.32
N ALA A 153 -3.28 -8.31 -28.15
CA ALA A 153 -2.49 -7.81 -29.28
C ALA A 153 -1.88 -8.95 -30.11
N SER A 154 -1.64 -10.11 -29.50
CA SER A 154 -1.12 -11.31 -30.16
C SER A 154 -2.22 -11.97 -30.99
N GLU A 155 -3.44 -12.11 -30.46
CA GLU A 155 -4.59 -12.61 -31.22
C GLU A 155 -4.86 -11.78 -32.49
N LEU A 156 -4.79 -10.45 -32.38
CA LEU A 156 -5.02 -9.54 -33.52
C LEU A 156 -3.95 -9.65 -34.62
N ARG A 157 -2.74 -10.13 -34.29
CA ARG A 157 -1.65 -10.34 -35.27
C ARG A 157 -1.75 -11.68 -35.98
N GLU A 158 -2.47 -12.64 -35.43
CA GLU A 158 -2.65 -13.97 -36.00
C GLU A 158 -3.82 -14.08 -36.98
N VAL A 159 -4.67 -13.05 -37.10
CA VAL A 159 -5.75 -13.01 -38.09
C VAL A 159 -5.16 -12.84 -39.50
N PRO A 160 -5.21 -13.86 -40.39
CA PRO A 160 -4.74 -13.73 -41.75
C PRO A 160 -5.71 -12.82 -42.51
N THR A 161 -5.17 -11.81 -43.18
CA THR A 161 -5.94 -10.99 -44.12
C THR A 161 -6.31 -11.90 -45.30
N GLN A 162 -7.57 -12.34 -45.35
CA GLN A 162 -8.14 -13.00 -46.53
C GLN A 162 -8.54 -11.98 -47.58
#